data_AF-A0A967LEB3-F1
#
_entry.id   AF-A0A967LEB3-F1
#
_cell.length_a   1.000
_cell.length_b   1.000
_cell.length_c   1.000
_cell.angle_alpha   90.00
_cell.angle_beta   90.00
_cell.angle_gamma   90.00
#
_symmetry.space_group_name_H-M   'P 1'
#
loop_
_entity.id
_entity.type
_entity.pdbx_description
1 polymer ?
#
loop_
_entity_poly.entity_id
_entity_poly.type
_entity_poly.pdbx_seq_one_letter_code
_entity_poly.pdbx_strand_id
1 'polypeptide(L)'
;MFRICVLLALTLLAGSPGHAEKKPELRQGGFLKPEQGKPELDRIASRFSDLDSWKKRRAAVRQGILEGAGLDPLPGKTPLNPIRHSMRTHQGYSVENVALETAPGLFLCGNLYLPTDPSGKLAAILCPHGHARDANYTGEGRYRPHMQYRC
;
A
#
# COMPACT_ATOMS: atom_id res chain seq x y z
N MET A 1 54.39 51.65 30.93
CA MET A 1 52.94 51.63 31.22
C MET A 1 52.18 51.54 29.90
N PHE A 2 51.86 50.34 29.42
CA PHE A 2 51.05 50.17 28.20
C PHE A 2 49.82 49.32 28.54
N ARG A 3 48.66 49.88 28.18
CA ARG A 3 47.31 49.42 28.52
C ARG A 3 46.95 48.18 27.69
N ILE A 4 46.50 47.12 28.36
CA ILE A 4 45.90 45.94 27.71
C ILE A 4 44.42 46.27 27.42
N CYS A 5 44.07 46.40 26.15
CA CYS A 5 42.68 46.43 25.70
C CYS A 5 42.16 44.99 25.58
N VAL A 6 41.23 44.60 26.43
CA VAL A 6 40.49 43.32 26.32
C VAL A 6 39.29 43.55 25.40
N LEU A 7 39.34 42.96 24.21
CA LEU A 7 38.20 42.89 23.29
C LEU A 7 37.33 41.68 23.69
N LEU A 8 36.15 41.95 24.29
CA LEU A 8 35.11 40.94 24.46
C LEU A 8 34.45 40.66 23.11
N ALA A 9 34.74 39.49 22.52
CA ALA A 9 33.99 38.96 21.39
C ALA A 9 32.71 38.31 21.90
N LEU A 10 31.57 38.99 21.72
CA LEU A 10 30.24 38.44 22.01
C LEU A 10 29.83 37.51 20.86
N THR A 11 30.03 36.22 21.01
CA THR A 11 29.55 35.21 20.05
C THR A 11 28.03 35.04 20.20
N LEU A 12 27.27 35.66 19.30
CA LEU A 12 25.85 35.36 19.11
C LEU A 12 25.72 33.93 18.57
N LEU A 13 25.38 32.99 19.45
CA LEU A 13 24.88 31.67 19.07
C LEU A 13 23.48 31.86 18.46
N ALA A 14 23.42 32.07 17.15
CA ALA A 14 22.18 31.93 16.40
C ALA A 14 21.79 30.44 16.44
N GLY A 15 20.83 30.11 17.33
CA GLY A 15 20.24 28.78 17.35
C GLY A 15 19.60 28.51 16.00
N SER A 16 20.08 27.46 15.31
CA SER A 16 19.41 26.96 14.12
C SER A 16 17.93 26.73 14.44
N PRO A 17 16.98 27.14 13.58
CA PRO A 17 15.60 26.79 13.78
C PRO A 17 15.51 25.27 13.90
N GLY A 18 15.01 24.80 15.03
CA GLY A 18 14.83 23.37 15.27
C GLY A 18 14.04 22.80 14.09
N HIS A 19 14.58 21.76 13.45
CA HIS A 19 13.79 20.96 12.53
C HIS A 19 12.64 20.40 13.34
N ALA A 20 11.45 20.99 13.20
CA ALA A 20 10.24 20.43 13.77
C ALA A 20 10.18 18.98 13.30
N GLU A 21 10.20 18.03 14.24
CA GLU A 21 10.03 16.62 13.90
C GLU A 21 8.73 16.50 13.12
N LYS A 22 8.85 16.21 11.82
CA LYS A 22 7.71 15.90 10.98
C LYS A 22 7.20 14.55 11.46
N LYS A 23 6.26 14.57 12.40
CA LYS A 23 5.50 13.36 12.75
C LYS A 23 4.99 12.75 11.45
N PRO A 24 5.16 11.44 11.24
CA PRO A 24 4.68 10.80 10.04
C PRO A 24 3.19 11.12 9.90
N GLU A 25 2.81 11.59 8.72
CA GLU A 25 1.42 11.94 8.43
C GLU A 25 0.49 10.72 8.55
N LEU A 26 1.07 9.52 8.52
CA LEU A 26 0.38 8.26 8.65
C LEU A 26 -0.02 7.99 10.10
N ARG A 27 -1.31 7.69 10.26
CA ARG A 27 -1.88 7.26 11.52
C ARG A 27 -1.19 5.99 12.05
N GLN A 28 -0.79 6.03 13.31
CA GLN A 28 -0.28 4.88 14.06
C GLN A 28 -1.39 4.35 14.98
N GLY A 29 -1.78 3.07 14.88
CA GLY A 29 -2.72 2.41 15.81
C GLY A 29 -4.16 2.15 15.32
N GLY A 30 -5.01 1.65 16.23
CA GLY A 30 -6.38 1.17 15.96
C GLY A 30 -7.34 2.27 15.48
N PHE A 31 -8.44 1.85 14.85
CA PHE A 31 -9.44 2.64 14.08
C PHE A 31 -10.12 3.80 14.86
N LEU A 32 -10.60 4.82 14.14
CA LEU A 32 -11.33 5.97 14.72
C LEU A 32 -12.80 5.56 14.74
N LYS A 33 -13.55 5.93 15.80
CA LYS A 33 -15.02 5.90 15.72
C LYS A 33 -15.48 6.93 14.69
N PRO A 34 -16.67 6.78 14.06
CA PRO A 34 -17.16 7.72 13.05
C PRO A 34 -17.13 9.19 13.50
N GLU A 35 -17.49 9.44 14.76
CA GLU A 35 -17.53 10.79 15.35
C GLU A 35 -16.13 11.41 15.49
N GLN A 36 -15.10 10.57 15.65
CA GLN A 36 -13.70 10.99 15.69
C GLN A 36 -13.10 11.08 14.28
N GLY A 37 -13.57 10.23 13.36
CA GLY A 37 -13.12 10.16 11.97
C GLY A 37 -13.50 11.40 11.18
N LYS A 38 -14.73 11.91 11.38
CA LYS A 38 -15.21 13.09 10.66
C LYS A 38 -14.30 14.32 10.80
N PRO A 39 -13.98 14.83 12.01
CA PRO A 39 -13.12 16.01 12.13
C PRO A 39 -11.72 15.77 11.57
N GLU A 40 -11.19 14.56 11.64
CA GLU A 40 -9.90 14.23 11.04
C GLU A 40 -9.95 14.27 9.50
N LEU A 41 -11.01 13.74 8.89
CA LEU A 41 -11.21 13.84 7.44
C LEU A 41 -11.41 15.29 7.00
N ASP A 42 -12.18 16.09 7.75
CA ASP A 42 -12.39 17.52 7.47
C ASP A 42 -11.05 18.29 7.56
N ARG A 43 -10.22 17.97 8.57
CA ARG A 43 -8.87 18.53 8.73
C ARG A 43 -7.90 18.12 7.62
N ILE A 44 -7.99 16.88 7.12
CA ILE A 44 -7.20 16.43 5.98
C ILE A 44 -7.64 17.16 4.71
N ALA A 45 -8.95 17.27 4.48
CA ALA A 45 -9.54 17.90 3.30
C ALA A 45 -9.18 19.39 3.21
N SER A 46 -9.12 20.12 4.34
CA SER A 46 -8.76 21.54 4.34
C SER A 46 -7.31 21.84 3.93
N ARG A 47 -6.45 20.82 3.79
CA ARG A 47 -5.04 20.97 3.35
C ARG A 47 -4.87 21.14 1.85
N PHE A 48 -5.93 20.97 1.06
CA PHE A 48 -5.90 21.10 -0.39
C PHE A 48 -7.23 21.67 -0.88
N SER A 49 -7.20 22.73 -1.67
CA SER A 49 -8.39 23.43 -2.18
C SER A 49 -8.55 23.33 -3.68
N ASP A 50 -7.61 22.69 -4.37
CA ASP A 50 -7.58 22.55 -5.82
C ASP A 50 -6.91 21.24 -6.25
N LEU A 51 -6.95 20.97 -7.56
CA LEU A 51 -6.40 19.76 -8.13
C LEU A 51 -4.87 19.65 -7.93
N ASP A 52 -4.14 20.76 -7.98
CA ASP A 52 -2.68 20.75 -7.94
C ASP A 52 -2.14 20.54 -6.52
N SER A 53 -2.73 21.20 -5.52
CA SER A 53 -2.47 20.94 -4.10
C SER A 53 -2.85 19.50 -3.72
N TRP A 54 -3.96 18.97 -4.25
CA TRP A 54 -4.34 17.58 -4.06
C TRP A 54 -3.33 16.60 -4.70
N LYS A 55 -2.85 16.86 -5.92
CA LYS A 55 -1.83 16.02 -6.59
C LYS A 55 -0.53 15.97 -5.80
N LYS A 56 -0.10 17.09 -5.21
CA LYS A 56 1.09 17.15 -4.32
C LYS A 56 0.90 16.26 -3.09
N ARG A 57 -0.25 16.36 -2.42
CA ARG A 57 -0.62 15.48 -1.31
C ARG A 57 -0.63 14.01 -1.73
N ARG A 58 -1.28 13.68 -2.85
CA ARG A 58 -1.35 12.31 -3.36
C ARG A 58 0.04 11.70 -3.53
N ALA A 59 0.99 12.46 -4.07
CA ALA A 59 2.38 12.01 -4.20
C ALA A 59 3.00 11.71 -2.84
N ALA A 60 2.87 12.64 -1.87
CA ALA A 60 3.40 12.47 -0.52
C ALA A 60 2.80 11.26 0.21
N VAL A 61 1.49 11.03 0.12
CA VAL A 61 0.82 9.87 0.74
C VAL A 61 1.30 8.57 0.12
N ARG A 62 1.42 8.50 -1.22
CA ARG A 62 1.91 7.28 -1.89
C ARG A 62 3.35 6.95 -1.52
N GLN A 63 4.20 7.98 -1.44
CA GLN A 63 5.58 7.83 -1.00
C GLN A 63 5.64 7.33 0.46
N GLY A 64 4.88 7.94 1.37
CA GLY A 64 4.83 7.51 2.76
C GLY A 64 4.34 6.07 2.94
N ILE A 65 3.42 5.58 2.09
CA ILE A 65 3.00 4.17 2.09
C ILE A 65 4.16 3.24 1.74
N LEU A 66 4.97 3.60 0.72
CA LEU A 66 6.13 2.79 0.34
C LEU A 66 7.20 2.80 1.43
N GLU A 67 7.54 3.98 1.97
CA GLU A 67 8.48 4.12 3.08
C GLU A 67 8.04 3.32 4.31
N GLY A 68 6.77 3.49 4.72
CA GLY A 68 6.21 2.79 5.89
C GLY A 68 6.12 1.28 5.71
N ALA A 69 6.03 0.79 4.47
CA ALA A 69 6.07 -0.63 4.14
C ALA A 69 7.49 -1.17 3.90
N GLY A 70 8.53 -0.33 3.96
CA GLY A 70 9.90 -0.73 3.60
C GLY A 70 10.08 -1.09 2.12
N LEU A 71 9.25 -0.50 1.25
CA LEU A 71 9.18 -0.73 -0.19
C LEU A 71 9.75 0.43 -1.01
N ASP A 72 10.55 1.29 -0.39
CA ASP A 72 11.31 2.34 -1.07
C ASP A 72 12.82 2.12 -0.90
N PRO A 73 13.56 1.73 -1.97
CA PRO A 73 13.05 1.42 -3.31
C PRO A 73 12.27 0.09 -3.34
N LEU A 74 11.44 -0.08 -4.38
CA LEU A 74 10.78 -1.37 -4.64
C LEU A 74 11.83 -2.47 -4.88
N PRO A 75 11.55 -3.72 -4.45
CA PRO A 75 12.41 -4.84 -4.78
C PRO A 75 12.51 -5.02 -6.30
N GLY A 76 13.66 -5.54 -6.76
CA GLY A 76 13.88 -5.85 -8.16
C GLY A 76 12.80 -6.81 -8.68
N LYS A 77 12.28 -6.54 -9.88
CA LYS A 77 11.26 -7.41 -10.49
C LYS A 77 11.89 -8.75 -10.88
N THR A 78 11.22 -9.85 -10.53
CA THR A 78 11.53 -11.17 -11.05
C THR A 78 10.88 -11.38 -12.43
N PRO A 79 11.45 -12.21 -13.31
CA PRO A 79 10.75 -12.69 -14.50
C PRO A 79 9.46 -13.41 -14.08
N LEU A 80 8.35 -13.18 -14.80
CA LEU A 80 7.02 -13.63 -14.36
C LEU A 80 6.89 -15.16 -14.26
N ASN A 81 7.50 -15.90 -15.20
CA ASN A 81 7.54 -17.38 -15.28
C ASN A 81 6.33 -18.10 -14.64
N PRO A 82 5.09 -17.82 -15.12
CA PRO A 82 3.91 -18.30 -14.44
C PRO A 82 3.76 -19.80 -14.62
N ILE A 83 3.56 -20.52 -13.53
CA ILE A 83 3.18 -21.94 -13.56
C ILE A 83 1.66 -21.99 -13.58
N ARG A 84 1.08 -22.59 -14.62
CA ARG A 84 -0.37 -22.80 -14.77
C ARG A 84 -0.66 -24.29 -14.89
N HIS A 85 -1.61 -24.79 -14.11
CA HIS A 85 -1.97 -26.21 -14.16
C HIS A 85 -3.39 -26.49 -13.68
N SER A 86 -3.83 -27.75 -13.90
CA SER A 86 -5.12 -28.27 -13.43
C SER A 86 -6.33 -27.47 -13.93
N MET A 87 -6.35 -27.13 -15.22
CA MET A 87 -7.46 -26.43 -15.87
C MET A 87 -8.78 -27.21 -15.70
N ARG A 88 -9.84 -26.48 -15.36
CA ARG A 88 -11.22 -26.97 -15.33
C ARG A 88 -12.09 -26.05 -16.15
N THR A 89 -13.00 -26.61 -16.94
CA THR A 89 -13.95 -25.84 -17.75
C THR A 89 -15.34 -25.93 -17.13
N HIS A 90 -16.01 -24.79 -17.06
CA HIS A 90 -17.36 -24.61 -16.57
C HIS A 90 -18.22 -23.91 -17.65
N GLN A 91 -19.49 -23.67 -17.35
CA GLN A 91 -20.37 -22.95 -18.28
C GLN A 91 -19.95 -21.48 -18.38
N GLY A 92 -19.29 -21.12 -19.49
CA GLY A 92 -18.89 -19.76 -19.83
C GLY A 92 -17.50 -19.33 -19.35
N TYR A 93 -16.81 -20.15 -18.55
CA TYR A 93 -15.45 -19.84 -18.07
C TYR A 93 -14.61 -21.10 -17.80
N SER A 94 -13.29 -20.93 -17.78
CA SER A 94 -12.33 -21.90 -17.26
C SER A 94 -11.63 -21.35 -16.02
N VAL A 95 -11.12 -22.26 -15.18
CA VAL A 95 -10.31 -21.93 -14.01
C VAL A 95 -9.04 -22.77 -13.97
N GLU A 96 -7.90 -22.14 -13.72
CA GLU A 96 -6.60 -22.78 -13.54
C GLU A 96 -5.99 -22.40 -12.19
N ASN A 97 -5.14 -23.27 -11.66
CA ASN A 97 -4.25 -22.91 -10.56
C ASN A 97 -3.01 -22.20 -11.15
N VAL A 98 -2.61 -21.10 -10.52
CA VAL A 98 -1.44 -20.32 -10.93
C VAL A 98 -0.48 -20.15 -9.77
N ALA A 99 0.83 -20.24 -10.05
CA ALA A 99 1.89 -19.83 -9.15
C ALA A 99 2.83 -18.84 -9.85
N LEU A 100 3.15 -17.73 -9.19
CA LEU A 100 4.04 -16.67 -9.66
C LEU A 100 5.21 -16.55 -8.69
N GLU A 101 6.45 -16.66 -9.16
CA GLU A 101 7.64 -16.46 -8.33
C GLU A 101 7.86 -14.94 -8.11
N THR A 102 7.48 -14.44 -6.93
CA THR A 102 7.51 -13.00 -6.60
C THR A 102 8.85 -12.54 -6.02
N ALA A 103 9.64 -13.48 -5.50
CA ALA A 103 11.03 -13.34 -5.09
C ALA A 103 11.70 -14.72 -5.21
N PRO A 104 13.04 -14.83 -5.24
CA PRO A 104 13.72 -16.13 -5.35
C PRO A 104 13.22 -17.14 -4.31
N GLY A 105 12.57 -18.21 -4.78
CA GLY A 105 11.97 -19.26 -3.94
C GLY A 105 10.64 -18.92 -3.25
N LEU A 106 10.05 -17.75 -3.51
CA LEU A 106 8.77 -17.31 -2.94
C LEU A 106 7.69 -17.26 -4.01
N PHE A 107 6.63 -18.07 -3.83
CA PHE A 107 5.53 -18.18 -4.79
C PHE A 107 4.24 -17.55 -4.26
N LEU A 108 3.68 -16.63 -5.05
CA LEU A 108 2.29 -16.21 -4.92
C LEU A 108 1.40 -17.18 -5.70
N CYS A 109 0.54 -17.90 -4.99
CA CYS A 109 -0.40 -18.85 -5.59
C CYS A 109 -1.82 -18.28 -5.65
N GLY A 110 -2.54 -18.61 -6.72
CA GLY A 110 -3.90 -18.14 -6.93
C GLY A 110 -4.66 -18.96 -7.96
N ASN A 111 -5.78 -18.42 -8.41
CA ASN A 111 -6.58 -18.98 -9.49
C ASN A 111 -6.76 -17.94 -10.60
N LEU A 112 -6.69 -18.40 -11.85
CA LEU A 112 -6.97 -17.59 -13.02
C LEU A 112 -8.28 -18.06 -13.64
N TYR A 113 -9.25 -17.16 -13.70
CA TYR A 113 -10.55 -17.37 -14.32
C TYR A 113 -10.56 -16.68 -15.67
N LEU A 114 -10.91 -17.39 -16.73
CA LEU A 114 -10.95 -16.88 -18.10
C LEU A 114 -12.29 -17.22 -18.76
N PRO A 115 -12.90 -16.32 -19.54
CA PRO A 115 -14.02 -16.68 -20.42
C PRO A 115 -13.62 -17.80 -21.38
N THR A 116 -14.54 -18.70 -21.70
CA THR A 116 -14.27 -19.81 -22.65
C THR A 116 -14.16 -19.35 -24.10
N ASP A 117 -14.76 -18.21 -24.44
CA ASP A 117 -14.70 -17.61 -25.79
C ASP A 117 -14.27 -16.13 -25.68
N PRO A 118 -12.98 -15.87 -25.39
CA PRO A 118 -12.50 -14.52 -25.22
C PRO A 118 -12.36 -13.82 -26.58
N SER A 119 -12.93 -12.63 -26.72
CA SER A 119 -12.72 -11.77 -27.89
C SER A 119 -12.06 -10.45 -27.49
N GLY A 120 -11.06 -10.05 -28.28
CA GLY A 120 -10.33 -8.80 -28.06
C GLY A 120 -9.58 -8.75 -26.72
N LYS A 121 -9.38 -7.52 -26.21
CA LYS A 121 -8.73 -7.26 -24.92
C LYS A 121 -9.75 -7.43 -23.80
N LEU A 122 -9.42 -8.25 -22.81
CA LEU A 122 -10.26 -8.46 -21.63
C LEU A 122 -9.86 -7.53 -20.49
N ALA A 123 -10.84 -7.15 -19.68
CA ALA A 123 -10.58 -6.59 -18.37
C ALA A 123 -9.99 -7.67 -17.45
N ALA A 124 -9.02 -7.29 -16.61
CA ALA A 124 -8.50 -8.12 -15.54
C ALA A 124 -8.95 -7.56 -14.20
N ILE A 125 -9.41 -8.44 -13.31
CA ILE A 125 -9.86 -8.08 -11.97
C ILE A 125 -9.00 -8.87 -10.97
N LEU A 126 -8.36 -8.16 -10.05
CA LEU A 126 -7.69 -8.77 -8.91
C LEU A 126 -8.68 -8.90 -7.76
N CYS A 127 -8.88 -10.12 -7.28
CA CYS A 127 -9.84 -10.43 -6.21
C CYS A 127 -9.11 -10.89 -4.92
N PRO A 128 -8.48 -9.99 -4.15
CA PRO A 128 -7.90 -10.36 -2.86
C PRO A 128 -9.00 -10.73 -1.85
N HIS A 129 -8.74 -11.73 -1.02
CA HIS A 129 -9.70 -12.21 -0.03
C HIS A 129 -9.39 -11.69 1.38
N GLY A 130 -10.44 -11.48 2.17
CA GLY A 130 -10.31 -11.12 3.59
C GLY A 130 -10.05 -12.32 4.51
N HIS A 131 -9.73 -12.03 5.77
CA HIS A 131 -9.44 -13.02 6.82
C HIS A 131 -10.71 -13.64 7.41
N ALA A 132 -11.45 -14.40 6.59
CA ALA A 132 -12.58 -15.16 7.09
C ALA A 132 -12.09 -16.29 8.00
N ARG A 133 -12.58 -16.31 9.25
CA ARG A 133 -12.27 -17.33 10.26
C ARG A 133 -13.39 -18.36 10.27
N ASP A 134 -13.06 -19.62 10.02
CA ASP A 134 -13.95 -20.77 10.19
C ASP A 134 -13.11 -21.89 10.83
N ALA A 135 -13.69 -22.67 11.75
CA ALA A 135 -12.97 -23.76 12.39
C ALA A 135 -12.51 -24.84 11.39
N ASN A 136 -13.10 -24.88 10.19
CA ASN A 136 -12.73 -25.80 9.12
C ASN A 136 -11.92 -25.09 8.02
N TYR A 137 -10.68 -25.56 7.80
CA TYR A 137 -9.74 -25.02 6.79
C TYR A 137 -10.31 -24.98 5.36
N THR A 138 -11.25 -25.87 5.04
CA THR A 138 -11.96 -25.93 3.76
C THR A 138 -13.07 -24.89 3.61
N GLY A 139 -13.49 -24.26 4.71
CA GLY A 139 -14.47 -23.18 4.78
C GLY A 139 -13.85 -21.79 4.98
N GLU A 140 -12.53 -21.66 4.94
CA GLU A 140 -11.84 -20.38 5.17
C GLU A 140 -11.51 -19.63 3.87
N GLY A 141 -11.41 -18.30 4.00
CA GLY A 141 -10.91 -17.40 2.96
C GLY A 141 -11.53 -17.64 1.58
N ARG A 142 -10.69 -18.02 0.61
CA ARG A 142 -11.07 -18.20 -0.80
C ARG A 142 -12.06 -19.33 -1.03
N TYR A 143 -12.03 -20.40 -0.23
CA TYR A 143 -12.84 -21.60 -0.48
C TYR A 143 -14.31 -21.45 -0.07
N ARG A 144 -14.66 -20.32 0.55
CA ARG A 144 -16.03 -20.02 0.94
C ARG A 144 -16.95 -19.93 -0.27
N PRO A 145 -18.15 -20.56 -0.24
CA PRO A 145 -19.08 -20.51 -1.36
C PRO A 145 -19.40 -19.09 -1.85
N HIS A 146 -19.60 -18.13 -0.95
CA HIS A 146 -19.87 -16.75 -1.32
C HIS A 146 -18.65 -15.97 -1.83
N MET A 147 -17.43 -16.44 -1.57
CA MET A 147 -16.21 -15.86 -2.15
C MET A 147 -16.00 -16.39 -3.57
N GLN A 148 -16.41 -17.62 -3.85
CA GLN A 148 -16.37 -18.21 -5.19
C GLN A 148 -17.32 -17.51 -6.17
N TYR A 149 -18.44 -16.91 -5.73
CA TYR A 149 -19.28 -16.10 -6.63
C TYR A 149 -18.61 -14.78 -7.09
N ARG A 150 -17.54 -14.35 -6.40
CA ARG A 150 -16.83 -13.09 -6.70
C ARG A 150 -15.57 -13.32 -7.54
N CYS A 151 -15.22 -14.57 -7.83
CA CYS A 151 -14.04 -14.98 -8.58
C CYS A 151 -14.48 -15.69 -9.84
#